data_AF-A0A2V6IT91-F1
#
_entry.id   AF-A0A2V6IT91-F1
#
_cell.length_a   1.000
_cell.length_b   1.000
_cell.length_c   1.000
_cell.angle_alpha   90.00
_cell.angle_beta   90.00
_cell.angle_gamma   90.00
#
_symmetry.space_group_name_H-M   'P 1'
#
loop_
_entity.id
_entity.type
_entity.pdbx_description
1 polymer ?
#
loop_
_entity_poly.entity_id
_entity_poly.type
_entity_poly.pdbx_seq_one_letter_code
_entity_poly.pdbx_strand_id
1 'polypeptide(L)'
;MRSHRRPLLAHVVPTFVFLVLLALSQLLSGSVVLRHVKFWIYPAQTILCGALLLWFRRCYKFHELKNVAFTLLIAFGIFVIWIASEQFFNFPPRNVGFDPSLLTSNTANYWLSVTLRSFASVVVVPVMEEIFWRTFLLRFVIDEHFEQVPFGKFS
;
A
#
# COMPACT_ATOMS: atom_id res chain seq x y z
N MET A 1 5.72 23.53 22.41
CA MET A 1 6.36 22.30 21.88
C MET A 1 5.40 21.11 21.59
N ARG A 2 4.06 21.24 21.68
CA ARG A 2 3.11 20.09 21.54
C ARG A 2 2.41 19.93 20.17
N SER A 3 2.64 20.82 19.20
CA SER A 3 1.85 20.85 17.95
C SER A 3 2.30 19.82 16.88
N HIS A 4 3.59 19.51 16.78
CA HIS A 4 4.14 18.77 15.63
C HIS A 4 3.99 17.25 15.70
N ARG A 5 3.72 16.66 16.87
CA ARG A 5 3.71 15.19 17.03
C ARG A 5 2.50 14.50 16.39
N ARG A 6 1.33 15.15 16.40
CA ARG A 6 0.09 14.60 15.85
C ARG A 6 0.13 14.41 14.32
N PRO A 7 0.56 15.41 13.53
CA PRO A 7 0.68 15.25 12.08
C PRO A 7 1.77 14.26 11.68
N LEU A 8 2.91 14.23 12.40
CA LEU A 8 3.96 13.22 12.21
C LEU A 8 3.44 11.80 12.41
N LEU A 9 2.73 11.55 13.52
CA LEU A 9 2.12 10.25 13.81
C LEU A 9 1.07 9.86 12.75
N ALA A 10 0.27 10.80 12.24
CA ALA A 10 -0.74 10.53 11.23
C ALA A 10 -0.17 10.04 9.87
N HIS A 11 1.08 10.37 9.55
CA HIS A 11 1.73 9.94 8.31
C HIS A 11 2.59 8.68 8.50
N VAL A 12 3.24 8.54 9.65
CA VAL A 12 4.17 7.43 9.90
C VAL A 12 3.44 6.18 10.41
N VAL A 13 2.42 6.33 11.28
CA VAL A 13 1.75 5.19 11.91
C VAL A 13 1.08 4.25 10.91
N PRO A 14 0.30 4.71 9.92
CA PRO A 14 -0.32 3.80 8.95
C PRO A 14 0.72 2.98 8.18
N THR A 15 1.79 3.63 7.72
CA THR A 15 2.90 3.00 7.00
C THR A 15 3.65 2.00 7.86
N PHE A 16 4.00 2.39 9.08
CA PHE A 16 4.74 1.52 9.99
C PHE A 16 3.91 0.30 10.39
N VAL A 17 2.63 0.48 10.73
CA VAL A 17 1.70 -0.62 11.03
C VAL A 17 1.58 -1.56 9.83
N PHE A 18 1.45 -1.02 8.62
CA PHE A 18 1.40 -1.84 7.41
C PHE A 18 2.67 -2.67 7.22
N LEU A 19 3.85 -2.06 7.37
CA LEU A 19 5.14 -2.75 7.24
C LEU A 19 5.33 -3.85 8.30
N VAL A 20 4.96 -3.57 9.55
CA VAL A 20 5.02 -4.56 10.64
C VAL A 20 4.08 -5.73 10.37
N LEU A 21 2.84 -5.46 9.95
CA LEU A 21 1.87 -6.51 9.60
C LEU A 21 2.33 -7.31 8.40
N LEU A 22 2.92 -6.66 7.39
CA LEU A 22 3.51 -7.33 6.24
C LEU A 22 4.65 -8.26 6.68
N ALA A 23 5.60 -7.77 7.48
CA ALA A 23 6.71 -8.57 8.01
C ALA A 23 6.21 -9.75 8.85
N LEU A 24 5.22 -9.53 9.72
CA LEU A 24 4.59 -10.57 10.51
C LEU A 24 3.92 -11.62 9.62
N SER A 25 3.21 -11.20 8.56
CA SER A 25 2.59 -12.12 7.61
C SER A 25 3.60 -13.00 6.87
N GLN A 26 4.80 -12.47 6.60
CA GLN A 26 5.91 -13.21 5.98
C GLN A 26 6.51 -14.23 6.95
N LEU A 27 6.73 -13.85 8.21
CA LEU A 27 7.24 -14.75 9.25
C LEU A 27 6.28 -15.93 9.52
N LEU A 28 4.98 -15.64 9.60
CA LEU A 28 3.96 -16.67 9.83
C LEU A 28 3.80 -17.62 8.63
N SER A 29 4.24 -17.20 7.43
CA SER A 29 4.16 -18.01 6.21
C SER A 29 5.06 -19.25 6.21
N GLY A 30 6.04 -19.33 7.12
CA GLY A 30 6.85 -20.54 7.32
C GLY A 30 6.15 -21.67 8.07
N SER A 31 5.02 -21.40 8.75
CA SER A 31 4.34 -22.38 9.61
C SER A 31 3.10 -23.00 8.94
N VAL A 32 3.09 -24.33 8.79
CA VAL A 32 2.02 -25.08 8.09
C VAL A 32 0.66 -24.99 8.82
N VAL A 33 0.68 -24.85 10.15
CA VAL A 33 -0.52 -24.84 11.01
C VAL A 33 -1.37 -23.57 10.84
N LEU A 34 -0.78 -22.45 10.40
CA LEU A 34 -1.47 -21.16 10.28
C LEU A 34 -2.03 -20.88 8.88
N ARG A 35 -2.09 -21.89 8.01
CA ARG A 35 -2.58 -21.73 6.62
C ARG A 35 -4.02 -21.21 6.57
N HIS A 36 -4.88 -21.62 7.51
CA HIS A 36 -6.26 -21.10 7.64
C HIS A 36 -6.31 -19.66 8.16
N VAL A 37 -5.40 -19.28 9.07
CA VAL A 37 -5.29 -17.91 9.61
C VAL A 37 -4.76 -16.93 8.54
N LYS A 38 -3.89 -17.41 7.65
CA LYS A 38 -3.31 -16.62 6.55
C LYS A 38 -4.36 -16.03 5.60
N PHE A 39 -5.50 -16.70 5.40
CA PHE A 39 -6.59 -16.19 4.57
C PHE A 39 -7.24 -14.92 5.14
N TRP A 40 -7.32 -14.82 6.47
CA TRP A 40 -7.97 -13.69 7.15
C TRP A 40 -6.99 -12.56 7.49
N ILE A 41 -5.69 -12.85 7.59
CA ILE A 41 -4.65 -11.85 7.85
C ILE A 41 -4.65 -10.76 6.79
N TYR A 42 -4.77 -11.10 5.50
CA TYR A 42 -4.72 -10.11 4.42
C TYR A 42 -5.94 -9.18 4.36
N PRO A 43 -7.19 -9.70 4.42
CA PRO A 43 -8.37 -8.85 4.57
C PRO A 43 -8.34 -8.01 5.85
N ALA A 44 -7.91 -8.59 6.98
CA ALA A 44 -7.81 -7.86 8.25
C ALA A 44 -6.77 -6.73 8.18
N GLN A 45 -5.60 -6.98 7.58
CA GLN A 45 -4.58 -5.96 7.34
C GLN A 45 -5.12 -4.86 6.43
N THR A 46 -5.85 -5.22 5.38
CA THR A 46 -6.49 -4.26 4.46
C THR A 46 -7.49 -3.37 5.20
N ILE A 47 -8.39 -3.98 5.97
CA ILE A 47 -9.43 -3.27 6.71
C ILE A 47 -8.78 -2.37 7.77
N LEU A 48 -7.76 -2.85 8.48
CA LEU A 48 -7.07 -2.09 9.51
C LEU A 48 -6.33 -0.88 8.92
N CYS A 49 -5.55 -1.08 7.84
CA CYS A 49 -4.84 0.00 7.17
C CYS A 49 -5.82 1.00 6.51
N GLY A 50 -6.87 0.51 5.85
CA GLY A 50 -7.92 1.35 5.29
C GLY A 50 -8.66 2.16 6.35
N ALA A 51 -8.99 1.55 7.49
CA ALA A 51 -9.63 2.22 8.62
C ALA A 51 -8.72 3.27 9.26
N LEU A 52 -7.42 2.99 9.41
CA LEU A 52 -6.44 3.96 9.88
C LEU A 52 -6.35 5.17 8.94
N LEU A 53 -6.27 4.95 7.62
CA LEU A 53 -6.27 6.03 6.63
C LEU A 53 -7.57 6.85 6.69
N LEU A 54 -8.72 6.19 6.81
CA LEU A 54 -10.01 6.88 6.93
C LEU A 54 -10.14 7.66 8.24
N TRP A 55 -9.55 7.17 9.33
CA TRP A 55 -9.51 7.86 10.61
C TRP A 55 -8.68 9.15 10.52
N PHE A 56 -7.51 9.09 9.87
CA PHE A 56 -6.62 10.23 9.68
C PHE A 56 -6.98 11.09 8.45
N ARG A 57 -8.07 10.80 7.74
CA ARG A 57 -8.47 11.50 6.50
C ARG A 57 -8.55 13.02 6.61
N ARG A 58 -8.91 13.53 7.80
CA ARG A 58 -9.04 14.99 8.05
C ARG A 58 -7.68 15.71 8.10
N CYS A 59 -6.58 14.98 8.20
CA CYS A 59 -5.23 15.55 8.21
C CYS A 59 -4.60 15.57 6.80
N TYR A 60 -5.20 14.92 5.81
CA TYR A 60 -4.65 14.84 4.46
C TYR A 60 -5.23 15.95 3.58
N LYS A 61 -4.36 16.76 2.98
CA LYS A 61 -4.73 17.75 1.96
C LYS A 61 -4.34 17.20 0.59
N PHE A 62 -5.33 16.75 -0.17
CA PHE A 62 -5.13 16.34 -1.56
C PHE A 62 -5.03 17.60 -2.44
N HIS A 63 -4.05 17.62 -3.34
CA HIS A 63 -3.92 18.67 -4.35
C HIS A 63 -4.53 18.23 -5.67
N GLU A 64 -4.93 19.18 -6.50
CA GLU A 64 -5.55 18.92 -7.80
C GLU A 64 -4.65 18.08 -8.71
N LEU A 65 -5.24 17.10 -9.37
CA LEU A 65 -4.58 16.25 -10.35
C LEU A 65 -4.27 17.07 -11.60
N LYS A 66 -3.01 17.49 -11.76
CA LYS A 66 -2.53 18.15 -12.99
C LYS A 66 -1.94 17.10 -13.94
N ASN A 67 -2.23 17.23 -15.23
CA ASN A 67 -1.65 16.43 -16.32
C ASN A 67 -1.93 14.91 -16.24
N VAL A 68 -3.20 14.51 -16.06
CA VAL A 68 -3.62 13.09 -16.01
C VAL A 68 -3.12 12.27 -17.20
N ALA A 69 -3.11 12.85 -18.41
CA ALA A 69 -2.63 12.17 -19.60
C ALA A 69 -1.15 11.76 -19.51
N PHE A 70 -0.30 12.64 -18.95
CA PHE A 70 1.11 12.36 -18.74
C PHE A 70 1.31 11.28 -17.67
N THR A 71 0.53 11.34 -16.57
CA THR A 71 0.55 10.31 -15.53
C THR A 71 0.15 8.94 -16.08
N LEU A 72 -0.89 8.87 -16.91
CA LEU A 72 -1.32 7.62 -17.54
C LEU A 72 -0.26 7.05 -18.50
N LEU A 73 0.42 7.92 -19.25
CA LEU A 73 1.51 7.51 -20.14
C LEU A 73 2.67 6.90 -19.34
N ILE A 74 3.11 7.56 -18.26
CA ILE A 74 4.16 7.03 -17.38
C ILE A 74 3.72 5.71 -16.75
N ALA A 75 2.50 5.64 -16.21
CA ALA A 75 1.98 4.42 -15.61
C ALA A 75 1.98 3.26 -16.59
N PHE A 76 1.54 3.50 -17.84
CA PHE A 76 1.57 2.51 -18.91
C PHE A 76 3.00 2.10 -19.29
N GLY A 77 3.92 3.05 -19.40
CA GLY A 77 5.33 2.78 -19.69
C GLY A 77 5.97 1.88 -18.63
N ILE A 78 5.75 2.17 -17.35
CA ILE A 78 6.23 1.34 -16.23
C ILE A 78 5.60 -0.05 -16.28
N PHE A 79 4.30 -0.15 -16.55
CA PHE A 79 3.59 -1.43 -16.69
C PHE A 79 4.20 -2.29 -17.80
N VAL A 80 4.46 -1.72 -18.97
CA VAL A 80 5.08 -2.42 -20.10
C VAL A 80 6.49 -2.88 -19.73
N ILE A 81 7.31 -2.02 -19.13
CA ILE A 81 8.69 -2.38 -18.72
C ILE A 81 8.66 -3.53 -17.72
N TRP A 82 7.73 -3.51 -16.76
CA TRP A 82 7.63 -4.54 -15.72
C TRP A 82 7.27 -5.91 -16.31
N ILE A 83 6.26 -5.96 -17.18
CA ILE A 83 5.80 -7.21 -17.80
C ILE A 83 6.79 -7.72 -18.85
N ALA A 84 7.34 -6.81 -19.67
CA ALA A 84 8.31 -7.16 -20.69
C ALA A 84 9.59 -7.74 -20.07
N SER A 85 10.05 -7.17 -18.94
CA SER A 85 11.21 -7.67 -18.20
C SER A 85 11.09 -9.17 -17.87
N GLU A 86 9.92 -9.62 -17.41
CA GLU A 86 9.70 -11.04 -17.07
C GLU A 86 9.91 -11.97 -18.28
N GLN A 87 9.45 -11.54 -19.46
CA GLN A 87 9.61 -12.28 -20.72
C GLN A 87 11.04 -12.21 -21.26
N PHE A 88 11.67 -11.03 -21.21
CA PHE A 88 13.02 -10.82 -21.74
C PHE A 88 14.09 -11.59 -20.96
N PHE A 89 13.96 -11.69 -19.63
CA PHE A 89 14.94 -12.36 -18.78
C PHE A 89 14.64 -13.85 -18.55
N ASN A 90 13.57 -14.40 -19.14
CA ASN A 90 13.15 -15.81 -18.98
C ASN A 90 13.12 -16.27 -17.51
N PHE A 91 12.56 -15.43 -16.62
CA PHE A 91 12.46 -15.81 -15.22
C PHE A 91 11.55 -17.04 -15.05
N PRO A 92 11.86 -17.96 -14.11
CA PRO A 92 11.00 -19.09 -13.84
C PRO A 92 9.63 -18.61 -13.34
N PRO A 93 8.53 -19.30 -13.72
CA PRO A 93 7.18 -18.90 -13.36
C PRO A 93 7.02 -18.88 -11.83
N ARG A 94 6.63 -17.72 -11.31
CA ARG A 94 6.45 -17.52 -9.87
C ARG A 94 5.08 -18.04 -9.43
N ASN A 95 4.95 -19.36 -9.33
CA ASN A 95 3.72 -20.05 -8.88
C ASN A 95 3.47 -19.96 -7.37
N VAL A 96 4.33 -19.25 -6.63
CA VAL A 96 4.25 -19.11 -5.18
C VAL A 96 3.42 -17.88 -4.87
N GLY A 97 2.15 -18.08 -4.48
CA GLY A 97 1.22 -16.98 -4.30
C GLY A 97 -0.06 -17.35 -3.57
N PHE A 98 -0.99 -16.40 -3.54
CA PHE A 98 -2.36 -16.64 -3.08
C PHE A 98 -3.07 -17.54 -4.11
N ASP A 99 -3.49 -18.72 -3.69
CA ASP A 99 -4.26 -19.63 -4.53
C ASP A 99 -5.76 -19.46 -4.20
N PRO A 100 -6.53 -18.78 -5.08
CA PRO A 100 -7.95 -18.54 -4.86
C PRO A 100 -8.77 -19.81 -5.09
N SER A 101 -8.21 -20.86 -5.72
CA SER A 101 -8.92 -22.12 -5.98
C SER A 101 -9.32 -22.84 -4.68
N LEU A 102 -8.62 -22.59 -3.58
CA LEU A 102 -8.91 -23.16 -2.26
C LEU A 102 -10.24 -22.70 -1.64
N LEU A 103 -10.83 -21.60 -2.15
CA LEU A 103 -12.09 -21.02 -1.67
C LEU A 103 -13.26 -21.26 -2.63
N THR A 104 -13.05 -22.02 -3.71
CA THR A 104 -14.11 -22.33 -4.69
C THR A 104 -15.28 -23.10 -4.10
N SER A 105 -15.09 -23.78 -2.96
CA SER A 105 -16.16 -24.44 -2.21
C SER A 105 -17.21 -23.46 -1.65
N ASN A 106 -16.85 -22.18 -1.47
CA ASN A 106 -17.77 -21.13 -1.06
C ASN A 106 -17.57 -19.88 -1.91
N THR A 107 -18.38 -19.76 -2.95
CA THR A 107 -18.38 -18.65 -3.92
C THR A 107 -18.37 -17.27 -3.27
N ALA A 108 -19.06 -17.09 -2.13
CA ALA A 108 -19.09 -15.80 -1.43
C ALA A 108 -17.72 -15.46 -0.83
N ASN A 109 -17.06 -16.42 -0.17
CA ASN A 109 -15.74 -16.21 0.43
C ASN A 109 -14.65 -16.00 -0.61
N TYR A 110 -14.76 -16.68 -1.75
CA TYR A 110 -13.89 -16.48 -2.91
C TYR A 110 -13.91 -15.02 -3.37
N TRP A 111 -15.10 -14.51 -3.74
CA TRP A 111 -15.24 -13.16 -4.28
C TRP A 111 -14.92 -12.09 -3.23
N LEU A 112 -15.28 -12.32 -1.96
CA LEU A 112 -14.93 -11.42 -0.86
C LEU A 112 -13.41 -11.29 -0.71
N SER A 113 -12.68 -12.40 -0.68
CA SER A 113 -11.22 -12.41 -0.53
C SER A 113 -10.53 -11.72 -1.72
N VAL A 114 -10.93 -12.08 -2.95
CA VAL A 114 -10.37 -11.50 -4.17
C VAL A 114 -10.62 -10.00 -4.24
N THR A 115 -11.85 -9.56 -3.97
CA THR A 115 -12.24 -8.14 -4.07
C THR A 115 -11.54 -7.30 -3.01
N LEU A 116 -11.57 -7.72 -1.75
CA LEU A 116 -10.91 -6.99 -0.65
C LEU A 116 -9.41 -6.90 -0.88
N ARG A 117 -8.78 -8.00 -1.32
CA ARG A 117 -7.35 -8.02 -1.62
C ARG A 117 -6.99 -7.09 -2.78
N SER A 118 -7.78 -7.12 -3.85
CA SER A 118 -7.56 -6.25 -5.01
C SER A 118 -7.73 -4.79 -4.65
N PHE A 119 -8.77 -4.46 -3.86
CA PHE A 119 -9.00 -3.11 -3.35
C PHE A 119 -7.84 -2.63 -2.46
N ALA A 120 -7.29 -3.52 -1.62
CA ALA A 120 -6.11 -3.23 -0.82
C ALA A 120 -4.94 -2.77 -1.68
N SER A 121 -4.59 -3.58 -2.69
CA SER A 121 -3.41 -3.36 -3.53
C SER A 121 -3.57 -2.19 -4.49
N VAL A 122 -4.79 -1.90 -4.95
CA VAL A 122 -5.05 -0.84 -5.94
C VAL A 122 -5.37 0.50 -5.28
N VAL A 123 -6.00 0.49 -4.10
CA VAL A 123 -6.47 1.73 -3.44
C VAL A 123 -5.72 1.99 -2.15
N VAL A 124 -5.77 1.06 -1.19
CA VAL A 124 -5.25 1.31 0.16
C VAL A 124 -3.74 1.53 0.13
N VAL A 125 -2.98 0.63 -0.50
CA VAL A 125 -1.52 0.70 -0.54
C VAL A 125 -1.04 1.94 -1.30
N PRO A 126 -1.47 2.22 -2.54
CA PRO A 126 -1.00 3.40 -3.27
C PRO A 126 -1.37 4.72 -2.59
N VAL A 127 -2.55 4.81 -1.97
CA VAL A 127 -2.95 6.01 -1.19
C VAL A 127 -2.06 6.18 0.04
N MET A 128 -1.78 5.10 0.76
CA MET A 128 -0.88 5.13 1.91
C MET A 128 0.52 5.58 1.51
N GLU A 129 1.05 4.99 0.43
CA GLU A 129 2.37 5.32 -0.12
C GLU A 129 2.43 6.77 -0.56
N GLU A 130 1.46 7.25 -1.34
CA GLU A 130 1.43 8.65 -1.80
C GLU A 130 1.45 9.64 -0.63
N ILE A 131 0.67 9.38 0.42
CA ILE A 131 0.66 10.21 1.64
C ILE A 131 2.02 10.16 2.33
N PHE A 132 2.58 8.97 2.52
CA PHE A 132 3.86 8.79 3.20
C PHE A 132 5.02 9.43 2.45
N TRP A 133 5.16 9.15 1.16
CA TRP A 133 6.25 9.65 0.33
C TRP A 133 6.11 11.15 0.07
N ARG A 134 4.95 11.58 -0.45
CA ARG A 134 4.77 12.93 -0.97
C ARG A 134 4.48 13.97 0.10
N THR A 135 3.72 13.58 1.12
CA THR A 135 3.30 14.53 2.16
C THR A 135 4.26 14.55 3.34
N PHE A 136 4.95 13.44 3.61
CA PHE A 136 5.86 13.31 4.74
C PHE A 136 7.34 13.18 4.32
N LEU A 137 7.75 12.04 3.76
CA LEU A 137 9.18 11.69 3.67
C LEU A 137 9.99 12.68 2.82
N LEU A 138 9.52 13.04 1.63
CA LEU A 138 10.23 13.97 0.74
C LEU A 138 10.46 15.35 1.39
N ARG A 139 9.52 15.78 2.23
CA ARG A 139 9.60 17.08 2.91
C ARG A 139 10.38 17.01 4.21
N PHE A 140 10.26 15.89 4.92
CA PHE A 140 11.00 15.63 6.15
C PHE A 140 12.51 15.56 5.91
N VAL A 141 12.92 15.05 4.74
CA VAL A 141 14.33 15.05 4.31
C VAL A 141 14.87 16.47 4.07
N ILE A 142 14.02 17.43 3.72
CA ILE A 142 14.40 18.83 3.50
C ILE A 142 14.42 19.62 4.82
N ASP A 143 13.36 19.52 5.61
CA ASP A 143 13.22 20.17 6.90
C ASP A 143 12.40 19.29 7.85
N GLU A 144 12.82 19.18 9.12
CA GLU A 144 12.07 18.48 10.15
C GLU A 144 10.65 19.06 10.33
N HIS A 145 10.46 20.35 10.04
CA HIS A 145 9.17 21.05 10.01
C HIS A 145 8.49 20.89 8.63
N PHE A 146 8.36 19.65 8.18
CA PHE A 146 7.86 19.26 6.87
C PHE A 146 6.54 19.91 6.45
N GLU A 147 5.68 20.31 7.39
CA GLU A 147 4.41 21.03 7.12
C GLU A 147 4.60 22.40 6.47
N GLN A 148 5.75 23.05 6.71
CA GLN A 148 6.07 24.36 6.17
C GLN A 148 6.64 24.27 4.75
N VAL A 149 7.05 23.07 4.32
CA VAL A 149 7.67 22.84 3.02
C VAL A 149 6.57 22.71 1.96
N PRO A 150 6.51 23.61 0.96
CA PRO A 150 5.53 23.52 -0.12
C PRO A 150 5.74 22.24 -0.94
N PHE A 151 4.67 21.73 -1.55
CA PHE A 151 4.78 20.58 -2.47
C PHE A 151 5.69 20.93 -3.66
N GLY A 152 6.62 20.04 -4.00
CA GLY A 152 7.50 20.21 -5.17
C GLY A 152 8.76 21.05 -4.93
N LYS A 153 9.10 21.38 -3.68
CA LYS A 153 10.42 21.93 -3.32
C LYS A 153 11.44 20.78 -3.26
N PHE A 154 12.58 20.92 -3.92
CA PHE A 154 13.64 19.90 -4.03
C PHE A 154 14.99 20.30 -3.43
N SER A 155 15.09 21.49 -2.83
CA SER A 155 16.20 21.96 -1.98
C SER A 155 15.75 23.17 -1.17
#